data_AF-K0KMA8-F1
#
_entry.id   AF-K0KMA8-F1
#
_cell.length_a   1.000
_cell.length_b   1.000
_cell.length_c   1.000
_cell.angle_alpha   90.00
_cell.angle_beta   90.00
_cell.angle_gamma   90.00
#
_symmetry.space_group_name_H-M   'P 1'
#
loop_
_entity.id
_entity.type
_entity.pdbx_description
1 polymer ?
#
loop_
_entity_poly.entity_id
_entity_poly.type
_entity_poly.pdbx_seq_one_letter_code
_entity_poly.pdbx_strand_id
1 'polypeptide(L)'
;MLRAARPTVKRQALSLARNLSHKELKFGVEGRAALLKGVETLADAVSVTLGPKGRNVLIEQDFGSPKITKDGVTVARSITLKDKFENMGAKLLQEVASKTNESAGDGTTSATVLGRAIFTESVKNVAAGCNPMDLRRGTQAAVEAVVDFLQKNKKEITTSEEIAQVATISANGDAHIGKLLASAMEKVGKEGVITVKEGKTLEDELEVTEGMRFDRGYISPYFVTNRKSGKTELERPLILLSDKKVSAINDILPAFEIAVKSRRPLLIIADDIDGEALAACILNQIRGQVTVCAVKAPGFGDNKKNTLGDIAILTGGTVFNEELDLKLENTTPELLGSAASVTITKEDTVILNGEGLKENILDRIDQIKSSVADDQTSSYEKEKLQERLAKLSGGVAVVKVGGASEVEVGEKKDRYDDALNATRAAVEEGILPGGGTALLKASRILKDVKTENFDQRLGVDIIRKAITKPARKIIENAGEEGSVIVGKIIDDFGEDFNKGYDSSKGEYTDMISTGIIDPLKVVRSGLVDASGVASLLATTEVAIVDIPDAAPAAPAAGAGGMPGMF
;
A
#
# COMPACT_ATOMS: atom_id res chain seq x y z
N MET A 1 -38.13 54.89 -19.84
CA MET A 1 -36.70 54.99 -20.24
C MET A 1 -36.02 53.68 -19.90
N LEU A 2 -35.83 52.83 -20.91
CA LEU A 2 -35.05 51.59 -20.87
C LEU A 2 -33.55 51.90 -21.05
N ARG A 3 -32.69 50.94 -20.65
CA ARG A 3 -31.20 50.82 -20.76
C ARG A 3 -30.47 51.26 -19.49
N ALA A 4 -29.51 50.53 -18.93
CA ALA A 4 -28.87 49.27 -19.29
C ALA A 4 -28.17 48.70 -18.05
N ALA A 5 -28.43 47.45 -17.70
CA ALA A 5 -27.58 46.68 -16.79
C ALA A 5 -27.85 45.19 -17.03
N ARG A 6 -27.09 44.57 -17.95
CA ARG A 6 -26.77 43.14 -18.03
C ARG A 6 -25.94 42.87 -19.30
N PRO A 7 -24.66 42.55 -19.15
CA PRO A 7 -24.20 41.28 -19.69
C PRO A 7 -23.16 40.61 -18.76
N THR A 8 -23.59 40.07 -17.63
CA THR A 8 -22.69 39.24 -16.77
C THR A 8 -23.13 37.79 -16.66
N VAL A 9 -24.30 37.43 -17.18
CA VAL A 9 -24.82 36.05 -17.11
C VAL A 9 -24.45 35.20 -18.34
N LYS A 10 -23.94 35.81 -19.42
CA LYS A 10 -23.50 35.06 -20.64
C LYS A 10 -22.06 34.53 -20.60
N ARG A 11 -21.25 34.87 -19.57
CA ARG A 11 -19.85 34.43 -19.50
C ARG A 11 -19.59 33.23 -18.58
N GLN A 12 -20.49 32.92 -17.66
CA GLN A 12 -20.37 31.74 -16.78
C GLN A 12 -21.14 30.50 -17.31
N ALA A 13 -22.06 30.66 -18.26
CA ALA A 13 -22.70 29.53 -18.93
C ALA A 13 -21.80 28.83 -19.98
N LEU A 14 -20.57 29.33 -20.20
CA LEU A 14 -19.59 28.75 -21.12
C LEU A 14 -18.54 27.87 -20.43
N SER A 15 -18.48 27.77 -19.10
CA SER A 15 -17.56 26.86 -18.40
C SER A 15 -18.13 25.45 -18.16
N LEU A 16 -19.34 25.19 -18.67
CA LEU A 16 -19.96 23.87 -18.78
C LEU A 16 -20.03 23.39 -20.24
N ALA A 17 -19.39 24.11 -21.16
CA ALA A 17 -19.03 23.54 -22.45
C ALA A 17 -18.01 22.43 -22.14
N ARG A 18 -18.44 21.17 -22.30
CA ARG A 18 -17.57 20.00 -22.35
C ARG A 18 -16.24 20.42 -23.00
N ASN A 19 -15.13 20.30 -22.27
CA ASN A 19 -13.81 20.24 -22.87
C ASN A 19 -13.80 19.01 -23.78
N LEU A 20 -14.32 19.15 -25.00
CA LEU A 20 -14.08 18.24 -26.11
C LEU A 20 -12.66 18.57 -26.60
N SER A 21 -11.67 18.32 -25.73
CA SER A 21 -10.29 18.23 -26.19
C SER A 21 -10.27 17.14 -27.27
N HIS A 22 -9.74 17.49 -28.44
CA HIS A 22 -9.53 16.52 -29.49
C HIS A 22 -8.70 15.35 -28.93
N LYS A 23 -9.02 14.13 -29.35
CA LYS A 23 -8.31 12.93 -28.91
C LYS A 23 -7.39 12.46 -30.02
N GLU A 24 -6.22 11.97 -29.65
CA GLU A 24 -5.33 11.23 -30.54
C GLU A 24 -5.52 9.73 -30.29
N LEU A 25 -5.56 8.96 -31.37
CA LEU A 25 -5.80 7.51 -31.32
C LEU A 25 -4.66 6.78 -32.01
N LYS A 26 -4.19 5.71 -31.38
CA LYS A 26 -3.29 4.72 -32.00
C LYS A 26 -3.91 3.35 -31.97
N PHE A 27 -3.80 2.62 -33.08
CA PHE A 27 -4.45 1.35 -33.31
C PHE A 27 -3.43 0.20 -33.39
N GLY A 28 -3.88 -0.99 -33.02
CA GLY A 28 -3.19 -2.26 -33.19
C GLY A 28 -1.72 -2.25 -32.73
N VAL A 29 -0.83 -2.65 -33.63
CA VAL A 29 0.60 -2.84 -33.35
C VAL A 29 1.27 -1.52 -32.96
N GLU A 30 0.95 -0.40 -33.61
CA GLU A 30 1.55 0.90 -33.31
C GLU A 30 1.17 1.37 -31.89
N GLY A 31 -0.11 1.22 -31.52
CA GLY A 31 -0.58 1.52 -30.17
C GLY A 31 0.15 0.69 -29.12
N ARG A 32 0.20 -0.64 -29.31
CA ARG A 32 0.89 -1.56 -28.38
C ARG A 32 2.38 -1.27 -28.28
N ALA A 33 3.06 -0.93 -29.38
CA ALA A 33 4.48 -0.59 -29.38
C ALA A 33 4.76 0.69 -28.57
N ALA A 34 3.92 1.71 -28.69
CA ALA A 34 4.04 2.93 -27.90
C ALA A 34 3.82 2.67 -26.40
N LEU A 35 2.82 1.87 -26.04
CA LEU A 35 2.60 1.44 -24.65
C LEU A 35 3.81 0.65 -24.12
N LEU A 36 4.36 -0.28 -24.92
CA LEU A 36 5.49 -1.13 -24.53
C LEU A 36 6.74 -0.31 -24.21
N LYS A 37 7.04 0.72 -25.01
CA LYS A 37 8.18 1.60 -24.74
C LYS A 37 8.08 2.31 -23.38
N GLY A 38 6.86 2.71 -23.00
CA GLY A 38 6.59 3.27 -21.67
C GLY A 38 6.77 2.26 -20.54
N VAL A 39 6.27 1.04 -20.73
CA VAL A 39 6.45 -0.09 -19.80
C VAL A 39 7.94 -0.41 -19.62
N GLU A 40 8.70 -0.48 -20.71
CA GLU A 40 10.15 -0.75 -20.69
C GLU A 40 10.91 0.35 -19.95
N THR A 41 10.64 1.62 -20.26
CA THR A 41 11.29 2.77 -19.61
C THR A 41 11.11 2.72 -18.09
N LEU A 42 9.87 2.46 -17.62
CA LEU A 42 9.60 2.37 -16.19
C LEU A 42 10.26 1.15 -15.55
N ALA A 43 10.13 -0.02 -16.17
CA ALA A 43 10.70 -1.24 -15.65
C ALA A 43 12.22 -1.23 -15.62
N ASP A 44 12.88 -0.60 -16.58
CA ASP A 44 14.34 -0.44 -16.58
C ASP A 44 14.79 0.40 -15.40
N ALA A 45 14.10 1.52 -15.11
CA ALA A 45 14.40 2.37 -13.95
C ALA A 45 14.13 1.66 -12.61
N VAL A 46 13.04 0.90 -12.50
CA VAL A 46 12.68 0.19 -11.25
C VAL A 46 13.57 -1.03 -11.03
N SER A 47 13.85 -1.81 -12.08
CA SER A 47 14.52 -3.11 -11.95
C SER A 47 15.97 -3.04 -11.47
N VAL A 48 16.63 -1.88 -11.53
CA VAL A 48 17.99 -1.70 -10.99
C VAL A 48 18.04 -1.87 -9.47
N THR A 49 16.92 -1.71 -8.77
CA THR A 49 16.85 -1.84 -7.31
C THR A 49 16.68 -3.29 -6.85
N LEU A 50 16.38 -4.23 -7.76
CA LEU A 50 16.04 -5.61 -7.41
C LEU A 50 17.23 -6.41 -6.86
N GLY A 51 17.02 -7.08 -5.72
CA GLY A 51 17.97 -8.02 -5.12
C GLY A 51 19.00 -7.38 -4.18
N PRO A 52 19.84 -8.18 -3.50
CA PRO A 52 20.76 -7.69 -2.46
C PRO A 52 21.83 -6.73 -3.01
N LYS A 53 22.24 -6.92 -4.27
CA LYS A 53 23.17 -6.02 -4.98
C LYS A 53 22.44 -5.00 -5.87
N GLY A 54 21.15 -4.76 -5.60
CA GLY A 54 20.37 -3.69 -6.20
C GLY A 54 20.95 -2.31 -5.88
N ARG A 55 20.88 -1.40 -6.85
CA ARG A 55 21.42 -0.04 -6.78
C ARG A 55 20.35 0.95 -6.37
N ASN A 56 20.76 2.07 -5.79
CA ASN A 56 19.87 3.17 -5.43
C ASN A 56 19.44 3.97 -6.66
N VAL A 57 18.23 4.51 -6.61
CA VAL A 57 17.73 5.50 -7.57
C VAL A 57 17.67 6.86 -6.87
N LEU A 58 18.16 7.89 -7.57
CA LEU A 58 18.12 9.28 -7.14
C LEU A 58 16.94 9.98 -7.81
N ILE A 59 16.08 10.62 -7.02
CA ILE A 59 14.85 11.25 -7.46
C ILE A 59 14.86 12.72 -7.06
N GLU A 60 14.74 13.62 -8.04
CA GLU A 60 14.57 15.05 -7.80
C GLU A 60 13.28 15.32 -7.00
N GLN A 61 13.33 16.30 -6.10
CA GLN A 61 12.17 16.79 -5.37
C GLN A 61 12.00 18.28 -5.71
N ASP A 62 10.77 18.75 -5.88
CA ASP A 62 10.48 20.16 -6.18
C ASP A 62 11.06 21.11 -5.11
N PHE A 63 11.20 20.63 -3.87
CA PHE A 63 11.78 21.35 -2.75
C PHE A 63 12.64 20.41 -1.90
N GLY A 64 13.76 20.93 -1.39
CA GLY A 64 14.66 20.20 -0.50
C GLY A 64 15.71 19.37 -1.22
N SER A 65 16.26 18.38 -0.52
CA SER A 65 17.29 17.49 -1.07
C SER A 65 16.67 16.36 -1.90
N PRO A 66 17.37 15.85 -2.94
CA PRO A 66 16.91 14.69 -3.71
C PRO A 66 16.66 13.46 -2.83
N LYS A 67 15.62 12.67 -3.13
CA LYS A 67 15.35 11.40 -2.45
C LYS A 67 16.25 10.31 -3.03
N ILE A 68 16.93 9.56 -2.18
CA ILE A 68 17.65 8.33 -2.53
C ILE A 68 16.80 7.16 -2.03
N THR A 69 16.52 6.17 -2.89
CA THR A 69 15.71 5.01 -2.48
C THR A 69 16.04 3.75 -3.27
N LYS A 70 15.76 2.59 -2.67
CA LYS A 70 15.69 1.28 -3.34
C LYS A 70 14.25 0.77 -3.50
N ASP A 71 13.26 1.49 -2.97
CA ASP A 71 11.87 1.07 -3.05
C ASP A 71 11.35 1.22 -4.48
N GLY A 72 10.95 0.09 -5.07
CA GLY A 72 10.43 0.01 -6.42
C GLY A 72 9.14 0.81 -6.62
N VAL A 73 8.25 0.88 -5.62
CA VAL A 73 7.00 1.63 -5.78
C VAL A 73 7.23 3.13 -5.72
N THR A 74 8.14 3.60 -4.87
CA THR A 74 8.58 5.00 -4.86
C THR A 74 9.17 5.39 -6.21
N VAL A 75 10.09 4.59 -6.77
CA VAL A 75 10.68 4.86 -8.10
C VAL A 75 9.61 4.88 -9.18
N ALA A 76 8.72 3.88 -9.20
CA ALA A 76 7.65 3.79 -10.18
C ALA A 76 6.74 5.02 -10.14
N ARG A 77 6.32 5.47 -8.95
CA ARG A 77 5.43 6.63 -8.77
C ARG A 77 6.05 7.95 -9.23
N SER A 78 7.38 8.08 -9.14
CA SER A 78 8.09 9.30 -9.56
C SER A 78 8.24 9.44 -11.07
N ILE A 79 7.94 8.41 -11.85
CA ILE A 79 8.09 8.45 -13.31
C ILE A 79 6.79 8.95 -13.95
N THR A 80 6.88 10.02 -14.73
CA THR A 80 5.81 10.46 -15.63
C THR A 80 6.44 10.83 -16.97
N LEU A 81 5.97 10.20 -18.04
CA LEU A 81 6.54 10.37 -19.37
C LEU A 81 5.83 11.49 -20.13
N LYS A 82 6.59 12.18 -20.99
CA LYS A 82 6.08 13.29 -21.80
C LYS A 82 5.09 12.81 -22.87
N ASP A 83 5.44 11.73 -23.57
CA ASP A 83 4.55 11.11 -24.55
C ASP A 83 3.37 10.45 -23.83
N LYS A 84 2.14 10.79 -24.24
CA LYS A 84 0.92 10.35 -23.55
C LYS A 84 0.66 8.86 -23.70
N PHE A 85 1.04 8.25 -24.82
CA PHE A 85 0.89 6.81 -25.03
C PHE A 85 1.93 6.05 -24.20
N GLU A 86 3.20 6.44 -24.27
CA GLU A 86 4.24 5.85 -23.42
C GLU A 86 3.88 6.02 -21.93
N ASN A 87 3.42 7.20 -21.52
CA ASN A 87 3.01 7.45 -20.15
C ASN A 87 1.82 6.57 -19.72
N MET A 88 0.87 6.27 -20.61
CA MET A 88 -0.23 5.35 -20.32
C MET A 88 0.28 3.94 -20.04
N GLY A 89 1.23 3.44 -20.83
CA GLY A 89 1.90 2.17 -20.57
C GLY A 89 2.65 2.16 -19.24
N ALA A 90 3.41 3.22 -18.94
CA ALA A 90 4.10 3.38 -17.67
C ALA A 90 3.13 3.41 -16.48
N LYS A 91 2.02 4.15 -16.57
CA LYS A 91 1.00 4.25 -15.51
C LYS A 91 0.36 2.91 -15.17
N LEU A 92 0.11 2.07 -16.17
CA LEU A 92 -0.44 0.73 -15.93
C LEU A 92 0.57 -0.17 -15.21
N LEU A 93 1.87 -0.06 -15.51
CA LEU A 93 2.89 -0.78 -14.77
C LEU A 93 3.10 -0.23 -13.34
N GLN A 94 2.88 1.08 -13.13
CA GLN A 94 2.82 1.67 -11.77
C GLN A 94 1.66 1.10 -10.95
N GLU A 95 0.53 0.82 -11.60
CA GLU A 95 -0.63 0.21 -10.95
C GLU A 95 -0.31 -1.22 -10.48
N VAL A 96 0.41 -2.01 -11.28
CA VAL A 96 0.91 -3.34 -10.86
C VAL A 96 1.74 -3.23 -9.58
N ALA A 97 2.73 -2.33 -9.58
CA ALA A 97 3.60 -2.13 -8.42
C ALA A 97 2.80 -1.67 -7.19
N SER A 98 1.88 -0.72 -7.37
CA SER A 98 1.07 -0.17 -6.29
C SER A 98 0.12 -1.21 -5.69
N LYS A 99 -0.55 -2.00 -6.52
CA LYS A 99 -1.50 -3.04 -6.06
C LYS A 99 -0.79 -4.20 -5.35
N THR A 100 0.40 -4.58 -5.83
CA THR A 100 1.25 -5.56 -5.16
C THR A 100 1.65 -5.04 -3.77
N ASN A 101 2.02 -3.75 -3.68
CA ASN A 101 2.35 -3.11 -2.41
C ASN A 101 1.17 -3.06 -1.45
N GLU A 102 -0.03 -2.74 -1.93
CA GLU A 102 -1.24 -2.73 -1.10
C GLU A 102 -1.59 -4.12 -0.58
N SER A 103 -1.40 -5.16 -1.41
CA SER A 103 -1.80 -6.53 -1.06
C SER A 103 -0.79 -7.25 -0.16
N ALA A 104 0.51 -7.03 -0.37
CA ALA A 104 1.58 -7.79 0.27
C ALA A 104 2.66 -6.92 0.94
N GLY A 105 2.75 -5.63 0.60
CA GLY A 105 3.70 -4.67 1.16
C GLY A 105 5.18 -4.92 0.84
N ASP A 106 5.46 -5.82 -0.10
CA ASP A 106 6.78 -6.10 -0.67
C ASP A 106 6.59 -6.69 -2.08
N GLY A 107 7.68 -6.92 -2.84
CA GLY A 107 7.67 -7.58 -4.15
C GLY A 107 7.31 -6.65 -5.32
N THR A 108 7.21 -5.35 -5.07
CA THR A 108 6.82 -4.33 -6.08
C THR A 108 7.74 -4.36 -7.30
N THR A 109 9.06 -4.39 -7.07
CA THR A 109 10.08 -4.48 -8.12
C THR A 109 9.99 -5.79 -8.91
N SER A 110 9.75 -6.91 -8.22
CA SER A 110 9.57 -8.23 -8.87
C SER A 110 8.32 -8.24 -9.75
N ALA A 111 7.20 -7.68 -9.27
CA ALA A 111 5.96 -7.54 -10.03
C ALA A 111 6.15 -6.64 -11.27
N THR A 112 6.91 -5.56 -11.16
CA THR A 112 7.29 -4.72 -12.32
C THR A 112 8.10 -5.49 -13.36
N VAL A 113 9.10 -6.27 -12.93
CA VAL A 113 9.92 -7.10 -13.84
C VAL A 113 9.09 -8.17 -14.53
N LEU A 114 8.18 -8.83 -13.80
CA LEU A 114 7.23 -9.80 -14.35
C LEU A 114 6.28 -9.13 -15.34
N GLY A 115 5.68 -7.99 -14.99
CA GLY A 115 4.74 -7.25 -15.83
C GLY A 115 5.36 -6.84 -17.16
N ARG A 116 6.60 -6.31 -17.14
CA ARG A 116 7.37 -6.05 -18.36
C ARG A 116 7.54 -7.32 -19.18
N ALA A 117 8.04 -8.40 -18.57
CA ALA A 117 8.36 -9.63 -19.29
C ALA A 117 7.13 -10.26 -19.97
N ILE A 118 6.01 -10.32 -19.26
CA ILE A 118 4.74 -10.85 -19.78
C ILE A 118 4.25 -9.98 -20.93
N PHE A 119 4.27 -8.65 -20.76
CA PHE A 119 3.77 -7.74 -21.80
C PHE A 119 4.65 -7.74 -23.05
N THR A 120 5.98 -7.70 -22.92
CA THR A 120 6.92 -7.76 -24.05
C THR A 120 6.72 -9.02 -24.89
N GLU A 121 6.61 -10.20 -24.26
CA GLU A 121 6.39 -11.45 -25.01
C GLU A 121 4.97 -11.51 -25.59
N SER A 122 3.96 -10.96 -24.90
CA SER A 122 2.60 -10.90 -25.43
C SER A 122 2.52 -10.03 -26.69
N VAL A 123 3.12 -8.84 -26.69
CA VAL A 123 3.15 -7.94 -27.86
C VAL A 123 3.81 -8.61 -29.06
N LYS A 124 4.89 -9.38 -28.85
CA LYS A 124 5.55 -10.15 -29.93
C LYS A 124 4.62 -11.19 -30.55
N ASN A 125 3.92 -11.98 -29.73
CA ASN A 125 3.02 -13.02 -30.22
C ASN A 125 1.78 -12.44 -30.92
N VAL A 126 1.22 -11.35 -30.39
CA VAL A 126 0.10 -10.64 -31.03
C VAL A 126 0.54 -10.04 -32.37
N ALA A 127 1.75 -9.46 -32.45
CA ALA A 127 2.30 -8.97 -33.72
C ALA A 127 2.54 -10.10 -34.74
N ALA A 128 2.78 -11.33 -34.27
CA ALA A 128 2.89 -12.52 -35.10
C ALA A 128 1.52 -13.10 -35.55
N GLY A 129 0.40 -12.46 -35.18
CA GLY A 129 -0.95 -12.86 -35.60
C GLY A 129 -1.69 -13.80 -34.65
N CYS A 130 -1.16 -14.04 -33.44
CA CYS A 130 -1.84 -14.86 -32.44
C CYS A 130 -3.05 -14.12 -31.86
N ASN A 131 -4.11 -14.86 -31.49
CA ASN A 131 -5.30 -14.30 -30.86
C ASN A 131 -4.98 -13.82 -29.43
N PRO A 132 -5.10 -12.51 -29.12
CA PRO A 132 -4.81 -11.97 -27.79
C PRO A 132 -5.66 -12.58 -26.67
N MET A 133 -6.90 -12.97 -26.98
CA MET A 133 -7.82 -13.55 -25.99
C MET A 133 -7.40 -14.97 -25.61
N ASP A 134 -6.95 -15.77 -26.58
CA ASP A 134 -6.44 -17.11 -26.30
C ASP A 134 -5.07 -17.07 -25.60
N LEU A 135 -4.18 -16.13 -25.98
CA LEU A 135 -2.96 -15.86 -25.23
C LEU A 135 -3.26 -15.55 -23.75
N ARG A 136 -4.28 -14.72 -23.48
CA ARG A 136 -4.72 -14.38 -22.12
C ARG A 136 -5.24 -15.61 -21.36
N ARG A 137 -6.08 -16.44 -21.98
CA ARG A 137 -6.57 -17.70 -21.35
C ARG A 137 -5.42 -18.63 -20.99
N GLY A 138 -4.46 -18.82 -21.90
CA GLY A 138 -3.26 -19.62 -21.65
C GLY A 138 -2.39 -19.07 -20.52
N THR A 139 -2.18 -17.74 -20.52
CA THR A 139 -1.46 -17.03 -19.45
C THR A 139 -2.13 -17.24 -18.09
N GLN A 140 -3.46 -17.15 -18.02
CA GLN A 140 -4.21 -17.32 -16.78
C GLN A 140 -4.13 -18.76 -16.25
N ALA A 141 -4.30 -19.76 -17.12
CA ALA A 141 -4.14 -21.17 -16.76
C ALA A 141 -2.72 -21.49 -16.25
N ALA A 142 -1.69 -20.87 -16.83
CA ALA A 142 -0.32 -21.02 -16.36
C ALA A 142 -0.09 -20.37 -14.98
N VAL A 143 -0.66 -19.18 -14.74
CA VAL A 143 -0.57 -18.53 -13.43
C VAL A 143 -1.25 -19.37 -12.35
N GLU A 144 -2.44 -19.90 -12.62
CA GLU A 144 -3.15 -20.79 -11.69
C GLU A 144 -2.29 -22.03 -11.34
N ALA A 145 -1.72 -22.69 -12.35
CA ALA A 145 -0.83 -23.83 -12.14
C ALA A 145 0.43 -23.48 -11.32
N VAL A 146 1.02 -22.30 -11.54
CA VAL A 146 2.17 -21.83 -10.77
C VAL A 146 1.77 -21.57 -9.32
N VAL A 147 0.66 -20.88 -9.08
CA VAL A 147 0.18 -20.57 -7.72
C VAL A 147 -0.10 -21.85 -6.94
N ASP A 148 -0.77 -22.83 -7.55
CA ASP A 148 -1.03 -24.13 -6.95
C ASP A 148 0.26 -24.88 -6.60
N PHE A 149 1.26 -24.82 -7.48
CA PHE A 149 2.57 -25.42 -7.24
C PHE A 149 3.30 -24.75 -6.08
N LEU A 150 3.28 -23.41 -6.00
CA LEU A 150 3.89 -22.67 -4.90
C LEU A 150 3.18 -22.96 -3.56
N GLN A 151 1.84 -23.00 -3.56
CA GLN A 151 1.04 -23.32 -2.37
C GLN A 151 1.38 -24.70 -1.80
N LYS A 152 1.64 -25.70 -2.65
CA LYS A 152 1.98 -27.06 -2.24
C LYS A 152 3.40 -27.21 -1.69
N ASN A 153 4.32 -26.32 -2.07
CA ASN A 153 5.73 -26.39 -1.69
C ASN A 153 6.13 -25.35 -0.63
N LYS A 154 5.17 -24.63 -0.06
CA LYS A 154 5.43 -23.65 1.00
C LYS A 154 5.89 -24.32 2.28
N LYS A 155 6.65 -23.59 3.08
CA LYS A 155 6.96 -23.93 4.48
C LYS A 155 6.24 -22.94 5.39
N GLU A 156 5.57 -23.43 6.42
CA GLU A 156 4.96 -22.55 7.44
C GLU A 156 6.02 -22.04 8.41
N ILE A 157 5.88 -20.77 8.83
CA ILE A 157 6.77 -20.19 9.84
C ILE A 157 6.21 -20.46 11.22
N THR A 158 7.06 -21.01 12.09
CA THR A 158 6.67 -21.35 13.46
C THR A 158 7.55 -20.69 14.52
N THR A 159 8.76 -20.26 14.16
CA THR A 159 9.76 -19.78 15.11
C THR A 159 10.07 -18.28 14.96
N SER A 160 10.44 -17.63 16.07
CA SER A 160 10.90 -16.23 16.05
C SER A 160 12.18 -16.03 15.22
N GLU A 161 13.01 -17.07 15.08
CA GLU A 161 14.21 -17.06 14.25
C GLU A 161 13.87 -16.97 12.76
N GLU A 162 12.90 -17.75 12.29
CA GLU A 162 12.40 -17.68 10.92
C GLU A 162 11.75 -16.32 10.61
N ILE A 163 11.00 -15.76 11.58
CA ILE A 163 10.45 -14.40 11.51
C ILE A 163 11.57 -13.37 11.33
N ALA A 164 12.63 -13.46 12.14
CA ALA A 164 13.77 -12.56 12.04
C ALA A 164 14.47 -12.67 10.68
N GLN A 165 14.59 -13.89 10.14
CA GLN A 165 15.17 -14.13 8.82
C GLN A 165 14.36 -13.43 7.72
N VAL A 166 13.04 -13.61 7.67
CA VAL A 166 12.18 -12.91 6.69
C VAL A 166 12.39 -11.40 6.78
N ALA A 167 12.28 -10.86 8.00
CA ALA A 167 12.44 -9.44 8.23
C ALA A 167 13.82 -8.91 7.80
N THR A 168 14.90 -9.65 8.07
CA THR A 168 16.26 -9.29 7.66
C THR A 168 16.41 -9.22 6.15
N ILE A 169 15.82 -10.15 5.41
CA ILE A 169 15.95 -10.19 3.94
C ILE A 169 15.22 -9.02 3.31
N SER A 170 13.97 -8.80 3.70
CA SER A 170 13.17 -7.66 3.21
C SER A 170 13.78 -6.32 3.65
N ALA A 171 14.49 -6.28 4.79
CA ALA A 171 15.26 -5.12 5.22
C ALA A 171 16.63 -4.96 4.51
N ASN A 172 16.84 -5.61 3.35
CA ASN A 172 18.08 -5.60 2.57
C ASN A 172 19.31 -6.18 3.30
N GLY A 173 19.11 -7.25 4.08
CA GLY A 173 20.17 -7.93 4.83
C GLY A 173 20.47 -7.31 6.19
N ASP A 174 19.63 -6.39 6.67
CA ASP A 174 19.80 -5.73 7.97
C ASP A 174 19.35 -6.65 9.12
N ALA A 175 20.33 -7.28 9.77
CA ALA A 175 20.08 -8.17 10.90
C ALA A 175 19.55 -7.43 12.14
N HIS A 176 19.80 -6.13 12.28
CA HIS A 176 19.31 -5.35 13.41
C HIS A 176 17.80 -5.14 13.28
N ILE A 177 17.33 -4.70 12.10
CA ILE A 177 15.91 -4.54 11.78
C ILE A 177 15.15 -5.84 12.01
N GLY A 178 15.68 -6.96 11.49
CA GLY A 178 15.02 -8.26 11.61
C GLY A 178 14.87 -8.74 13.06
N LYS A 179 15.91 -8.58 13.88
CA LYS A 179 15.86 -8.91 15.32
C LYS A 179 14.86 -8.06 16.08
N LEU A 180 14.81 -6.76 15.78
CA LEU A 180 13.93 -5.82 16.47
C LEU A 180 12.46 -6.09 16.12
N LEU A 181 12.16 -6.39 14.85
CA LEU A 181 10.82 -6.80 14.41
C LEU A 181 10.40 -8.15 14.99
N ALA A 182 11.29 -9.15 15.03
CA ALA A 182 11.00 -10.43 15.68
C ALA A 182 10.70 -10.26 17.18
N SER A 183 11.49 -9.43 17.87
CA SER A 183 11.26 -9.10 19.28
C SER A 183 9.94 -8.35 19.50
N ALA A 184 9.57 -7.45 18.59
CA ALA A 184 8.29 -6.75 18.63
C ALA A 184 7.13 -7.75 18.51
N MET A 185 7.18 -8.63 17.52
CA MET A 185 6.13 -9.60 17.24
C MET A 185 6.01 -10.69 18.32
N GLU A 186 7.11 -11.03 19.00
CA GLU A 186 7.07 -11.90 20.18
C GLU A 186 6.37 -11.23 21.37
N LYS A 187 6.57 -9.92 21.58
CA LYS A 187 5.93 -9.18 22.68
C LYS A 187 4.44 -8.92 22.45
N VAL A 188 4.03 -8.58 21.22
CA VAL A 188 2.61 -8.27 20.91
C VAL A 188 1.82 -9.47 20.37
N GLY A 189 2.49 -10.56 20.04
CA GLY A 189 1.92 -11.74 19.40
C GLY A 189 1.76 -11.59 17.89
N LYS A 190 1.41 -12.70 17.21
CA LYS A 190 1.24 -12.75 15.73
C LYS A 190 0.18 -11.77 15.21
N GLU A 191 -0.90 -11.62 15.96
CA GLU A 191 -2.01 -10.68 15.65
C GLU A 191 -1.78 -9.28 16.24
N GLY A 192 -0.64 -9.07 16.89
CA GLY A 192 -0.30 -7.82 17.54
C GLY A 192 -0.01 -6.69 16.55
N VAL A 193 -0.30 -5.46 16.97
CA VAL A 193 -0.06 -4.30 16.14
C VAL A 193 1.37 -3.84 16.33
N ILE A 194 2.09 -3.65 15.21
CA ILE A 194 3.43 -3.06 15.17
C ILE A 194 3.31 -1.80 14.32
N THR A 195 3.86 -0.70 14.82
CA THR A 195 3.89 0.60 14.15
C THR A 195 5.32 1.12 14.11
N VAL A 196 5.70 1.73 12.99
CA VAL A 196 7.04 2.30 12.79
C VAL A 196 6.92 3.82 12.78
N LYS A 197 7.73 4.49 13.61
CA LYS A 197 7.79 5.95 13.75
C LYS A 197 9.21 6.45 13.61
N GLU A 198 9.34 7.74 13.29
CA GLU A 198 10.64 8.42 13.27
C GLU A 198 11.07 8.70 14.71
N GLY A 199 12.26 8.21 15.07
CA GLY A 199 12.90 8.44 16.35
C GLY A 199 13.61 9.78 16.40
N LYS A 200 13.89 10.25 17.63
CA LYS A 200 14.70 11.47 17.86
C LYS A 200 16.13 11.14 18.27
N THR A 201 16.43 9.86 18.48
CA THR A 201 17.71 9.34 18.92
C THR A 201 18.48 8.77 17.73
N LEU A 202 19.78 8.52 17.93
CA LEU A 202 20.62 7.89 16.90
C LEU A 202 20.35 6.38 16.76
N GLU A 203 19.85 5.75 17.82
CA GLU A 203 19.61 4.31 17.90
C GLU A 203 18.13 3.97 17.70
N ASP A 204 17.85 2.77 17.22
CA ASP A 204 16.47 2.29 17.10
C ASP A 204 15.96 1.81 18.46
N GLU A 205 14.72 2.17 18.79
CA GLU A 205 14.10 1.80 20.06
C GLU A 205 12.80 1.01 19.82
N LEU A 206 12.59 -0.04 20.61
CA LEU A 206 11.34 -0.79 20.65
C LEU A 206 10.61 -0.47 21.96
N GLU A 207 9.48 0.21 21.86
CA GLU A 207 8.58 0.49 22.98
C GLU A 207 7.31 -0.33 22.81
N VAL A 208 6.86 -1.03 23.86
CA VAL A 208 5.53 -1.66 23.86
C VAL A 208 4.63 -0.80 24.70
N THR A 209 3.57 -0.31 24.08
CA THR A 209 2.67 0.64 24.69
C THR A 209 1.22 0.20 24.55
N GLU A 210 0.32 0.85 25.30
CA GLU A 210 -1.10 0.54 25.22
C GLU A 210 -1.69 1.16 23.95
N GLY A 211 -2.57 0.45 23.27
CA GLY A 211 -3.20 0.94 22.05
C GLY A 211 -4.14 -0.07 21.42
N MET A 212 -4.79 0.32 20.34
CA MET A 212 -5.81 -0.47 19.66
C MET A 212 -5.79 -0.23 18.16
N ARG A 213 -5.99 -1.30 17.37
CA ARG A 213 -6.28 -1.23 15.92
C ARG A 213 -7.67 -1.75 15.61
N PHE A 214 -8.33 -1.12 14.65
CA PHE A 214 -9.56 -1.64 14.05
C PHE A 214 -9.67 -1.30 12.56
N ASP A 215 -10.41 -2.14 11.84
CA ASP A 215 -10.45 -2.17 10.37
C ASP A 215 -11.48 -1.18 9.80
N ARG A 216 -11.28 0.10 10.13
CA ARG A 216 -12.00 1.23 9.52
C ARG A 216 -11.02 2.35 9.22
N GLY A 217 -10.94 2.74 7.96
CA GLY A 217 -10.11 3.87 7.52
C GLY A 217 -10.88 5.19 7.40
N TYR A 218 -10.19 6.20 6.85
CA TYR A 218 -10.77 7.51 6.60
C TYR A 218 -11.94 7.42 5.60
N ILE A 219 -13.02 8.17 5.85
CA ILE A 219 -14.19 8.20 4.95
C ILE A 219 -13.87 8.91 3.63
N SER A 220 -12.90 9.84 3.65
CA SER A 220 -12.53 10.65 2.49
C SER A 220 -11.01 10.77 2.36
N PRO A 221 -10.44 10.60 1.15
CA PRO A 221 -9.00 10.75 0.92
C PRO A 221 -8.52 12.20 1.14
N TYR A 222 -9.43 13.18 1.24
CA TYR A 222 -9.08 14.55 1.58
C TYR A 222 -8.54 14.70 3.02
N PHE A 223 -8.72 13.70 3.89
CA PHE A 223 -8.16 13.70 5.24
C PHE A 223 -6.68 13.34 5.31
N VAL A 224 -6.11 12.77 4.25
CA VAL A 224 -4.71 12.33 4.20
C VAL A 224 -3.77 13.50 4.49
N THR A 225 -3.02 13.41 5.59
CA THR A 225 -1.98 14.39 5.95
C THR A 225 -0.64 14.04 5.31
N ASN A 226 -0.33 12.75 5.18
CA ASN A 226 0.88 12.27 4.54
C ASN A 226 0.55 11.67 3.16
N ARG A 227 0.72 12.48 2.11
CA ARG A 227 0.44 12.07 0.73
C ARG A 227 1.36 10.95 0.20
N LYS A 228 2.54 10.75 0.81
CA LYS A 228 3.49 9.70 0.38
C LYS A 228 3.00 8.32 0.79
N SER A 229 2.66 8.17 2.07
CA SER A 229 2.18 6.92 2.65
C SER A 229 0.67 6.71 2.45
N GLY A 230 -0.07 7.76 2.06
CA GLY A 230 -1.53 7.71 1.98
C GLY A 230 -2.19 7.58 3.36
N LYS A 231 -1.51 8.04 4.41
CA LYS A 231 -1.96 7.94 5.81
C LYS A 231 -2.35 9.30 6.36
N THR A 232 -3.31 9.31 7.27
CA THR A 232 -3.60 10.45 8.15
C THR A 232 -2.93 10.20 9.50
N GLU A 233 -2.01 11.08 9.85
CA GLU A 233 -1.25 11.06 11.10
C GLU A 233 -1.71 12.23 11.97
N LEU A 234 -2.26 11.92 13.15
CA LEU A 234 -2.76 12.90 14.12
C LEU A 234 -1.93 12.77 15.41
N GLU A 235 -1.22 13.84 15.78
CA GLU A 235 -0.46 13.90 17.04
C GLU A 235 -1.31 14.58 18.12
N ARG A 236 -1.41 13.93 19.29
CA ARG A 236 -2.25 14.31 20.42
C ARG A 236 -3.69 14.71 20.05
N PRO A 237 -4.45 13.89 19.28
CA PRO A 237 -5.81 14.25 18.88
C PRO A 237 -6.79 14.24 20.04
N LEU A 238 -7.85 15.03 19.90
CA LEU A 238 -9.13 14.85 20.60
C LEU A 238 -9.97 13.82 19.84
N ILE A 239 -10.70 12.96 20.54
CA ILE A 239 -11.44 11.84 19.95
C ILE A 239 -12.91 11.95 20.33
N LEU A 240 -13.77 12.21 19.35
CA LEU A 240 -15.22 12.23 19.51
C LEU A 240 -15.79 10.87 19.12
N LEU A 241 -16.58 10.27 20.02
CA LEU A 241 -17.16 8.94 19.86
C LEU A 241 -18.69 9.03 19.84
N SER A 242 -19.32 8.68 18.72
CA SER A 242 -20.78 8.70 18.57
C SER A 242 -21.29 7.32 18.20
N ASP A 243 -22.35 6.84 18.86
CA ASP A 243 -23.01 5.59 18.46
C ASP A 243 -23.97 5.77 17.26
N LYS A 244 -24.30 7.03 16.96
CA LYS A 244 -25.18 7.48 15.88
C LYS A 244 -24.44 8.03 14.68
N LYS A 245 -25.19 8.15 13.58
CA LYS A 245 -24.78 8.85 12.37
C LYS A 245 -24.74 10.37 12.58
N VAL A 246 -23.72 11.01 12.04
CA VAL A 246 -23.50 12.46 12.13
C VAL A 246 -23.64 13.09 10.74
N SER A 247 -24.74 13.81 10.52
CA SER A 247 -25.07 14.42 9.23
C SER A 247 -25.15 15.95 9.30
N ALA A 248 -25.55 16.50 10.45
CA ALA A 248 -25.75 17.93 10.63
C ALA A 248 -24.47 18.62 11.08
N ILE A 249 -24.23 19.84 10.58
CA ILE A 249 -23.08 20.64 11.00
C ILE A 249 -23.13 21.02 12.49
N ASN A 250 -24.33 21.24 13.04
CA ASN A 250 -24.52 21.64 14.44
C ASN A 250 -23.98 20.61 15.44
N ASP A 251 -24.03 19.32 15.09
CA ASP A 251 -23.54 18.24 15.95
C ASP A 251 -22.02 18.29 16.14
N ILE A 252 -21.27 18.81 15.17
CA ILE A 252 -19.80 18.81 15.19
C ILE A 252 -19.19 20.17 15.54
N LEU A 253 -19.97 21.25 15.48
CA LEU A 253 -19.50 22.61 15.78
C LEU A 253 -18.85 22.73 17.17
N PRO A 254 -19.45 22.24 18.26
CA PRO A 254 -18.85 22.35 19.59
C PRO A 254 -17.48 21.64 19.68
N ALA A 255 -17.38 20.43 19.09
CA ALA A 255 -16.13 19.69 19.05
C ALA A 255 -15.04 20.41 18.24
N PHE A 256 -15.43 21.05 17.12
CA PHE A 256 -14.51 21.89 16.35
C PHE A 256 -14.00 23.09 17.13
N GLU A 257 -14.88 23.81 17.82
CA GLU A 257 -14.49 24.98 18.61
C GLU A 257 -13.47 24.59 19.70
N ILE A 258 -13.69 23.45 20.36
CA ILE A 258 -12.75 22.90 21.34
C ILE A 258 -11.41 22.55 20.68
N ALA A 259 -11.42 21.90 19.52
CA ALA A 259 -10.20 21.54 18.78
C ALA A 259 -9.41 22.77 18.31
N VAL A 260 -10.08 23.80 17.77
CA VAL A 260 -9.46 25.09 17.40
C VAL A 260 -8.84 25.74 18.64
N LYS A 261 -9.61 25.85 19.73
CA LYS A 261 -9.17 26.56 20.95
C LYS A 261 -7.99 25.87 21.61
N SER A 262 -8.00 24.54 21.62
CA SER A 262 -6.90 23.73 22.18
C SER A 262 -5.73 23.55 21.22
N ARG A 263 -5.87 23.94 19.94
CA ARG A 263 -4.91 23.71 18.86
C ARG A 263 -4.52 22.23 18.73
N ARG A 264 -5.48 21.34 18.90
CA ARG A 264 -5.31 19.89 18.79
C ARG A 264 -6.08 19.35 17.58
N PRO A 265 -5.58 18.32 16.90
CA PRO A 265 -6.35 17.63 15.87
C PRO A 265 -7.62 16.99 16.44
N LEU A 266 -8.62 16.75 15.59
CA LEU A 266 -9.88 16.11 15.96
C LEU A 266 -10.09 14.82 15.15
N LEU A 267 -10.31 13.71 15.84
CA LEU A 267 -10.77 12.45 15.27
C LEU A 267 -12.23 12.24 15.62
N ILE A 268 -13.06 11.98 14.60
CA ILE A 268 -14.48 11.68 14.77
C ILE A 268 -14.70 10.21 14.40
N ILE A 269 -15.18 9.41 15.35
CA ILE A 269 -15.57 8.01 15.16
C ILE A 269 -17.08 7.93 15.41
N ALA A 270 -17.85 7.66 14.36
CA ALA A 270 -19.31 7.60 14.42
C ALA A 270 -19.85 6.44 13.58
N ASP A 271 -21.12 6.05 13.74
CA ASP A 271 -21.75 5.01 12.89
C ASP A 271 -21.56 5.30 11.39
N ASP A 272 -21.82 6.56 11.02
CA ASP A 272 -21.47 7.11 9.73
C ASP A 272 -21.32 8.64 9.84
N ILE A 273 -20.57 9.24 8.91
CA ILE A 273 -20.43 10.70 8.80
C ILE A 273 -20.68 11.10 7.35
N ASP A 274 -21.72 11.89 7.10
CA ASP A 274 -22.10 12.34 5.76
C ASP A 274 -22.70 13.76 5.76
N GLY A 275 -23.34 14.14 4.65
CA GLY A 275 -24.08 15.40 4.54
C GLY A 275 -23.22 16.65 4.76
N GLU A 276 -23.79 17.61 5.48
CA GLU A 276 -23.15 18.89 5.79
C GLU A 276 -21.98 18.72 6.76
N ALA A 277 -22.08 17.76 7.68
CA ALA A 277 -21.02 17.44 8.63
C ALA A 277 -19.72 17.01 7.92
N LEU A 278 -19.81 16.04 6.99
CA LEU A 278 -18.64 15.58 6.23
C LEU A 278 -18.03 16.69 5.38
N ALA A 279 -18.88 17.49 4.71
CA ALA A 279 -18.43 18.61 3.90
C ALA A 279 -17.68 19.65 4.74
N ALA A 280 -18.18 19.97 5.93
CA ALA A 280 -17.51 20.86 6.88
C ALA A 280 -16.16 20.30 7.35
N CYS A 281 -16.07 19.01 7.67
CA CYS A 281 -14.79 18.36 8.01
C CYS A 281 -13.76 18.48 6.88
N ILE A 282 -14.16 18.16 5.64
CA ILE A 282 -13.27 18.22 4.48
C ILE A 282 -12.80 19.65 4.22
N LEU A 283 -13.71 20.63 4.28
CA LEU A 283 -13.37 22.04 4.07
C LEU A 283 -12.42 22.57 5.14
N ASN A 284 -12.60 22.21 6.40
CA ASN A 284 -11.71 22.61 7.49
C ASN A 284 -10.31 22.01 7.34
N GLN A 285 -10.23 20.72 6.98
CA GLN A 285 -8.96 20.05 6.70
C GLN A 285 -8.20 20.72 5.55
N ILE A 286 -8.88 21.03 4.44
CA ILE A 286 -8.27 21.69 3.27
C ILE A 286 -7.80 23.12 3.61
N ARG A 287 -8.56 23.84 4.43
CA ARG A 287 -8.21 25.21 4.86
C ARG A 287 -7.12 25.24 5.94
N GLY A 288 -6.81 24.11 6.57
CA GLY A 288 -5.79 23.99 7.61
C GLY A 288 -6.12 24.70 8.93
N GLN A 289 -7.40 24.99 9.20
CA GLN A 289 -7.82 25.64 10.46
C GLN A 289 -7.81 24.67 11.64
N VAL A 290 -8.23 23.42 11.39
CA VAL A 290 -8.14 22.28 12.31
C VAL A 290 -7.79 21.06 11.48
N THR A 291 -6.83 20.27 11.95
CA THR A 291 -6.59 18.95 11.36
C THR A 291 -7.68 17.99 11.84
N VAL A 292 -8.55 17.52 10.95
CA VAL A 292 -9.69 16.66 11.28
C VAL A 292 -9.71 15.41 10.39
N CYS A 293 -10.09 14.28 10.99
CA CYS A 293 -10.35 13.04 10.25
C CYS A 293 -11.63 12.37 10.76
N ALA A 294 -12.45 11.87 9.84
CA ALA A 294 -13.67 11.12 10.16
C ALA A 294 -13.53 9.66 9.74
N VAL A 295 -13.89 8.75 10.65
CA VAL A 295 -13.79 7.29 10.51
C VAL A 295 -15.11 6.67 10.95
N LYS A 296 -15.55 5.60 10.26
CA LYS A 296 -16.75 4.87 10.69
C LYS A 296 -16.44 4.00 11.92
N ALA A 297 -17.42 3.80 12.78
CA ALA A 297 -17.28 2.92 13.93
C ALA A 297 -17.04 1.47 13.46
N PRO A 298 -16.17 0.70 14.15
CA PRO A 298 -15.95 -0.70 13.85
C PRO A 298 -17.12 -1.57 14.32
N GLY A 299 -17.40 -2.65 13.58
CA GLY A 299 -18.49 -3.58 13.89
C GLY A 299 -19.89 -3.10 13.48
N PHE A 300 -20.91 -3.85 13.92
CA PHE A 300 -22.33 -3.57 13.67
C PHE A 300 -23.16 -3.93 14.92
N GLY A 301 -24.35 -3.34 15.05
CA GLY A 301 -25.28 -3.63 16.16
C GLY A 301 -24.63 -3.47 17.54
N ASP A 302 -24.88 -4.43 18.43
CA ASP A 302 -24.33 -4.41 19.79
C ASP A 302 -22.80 -4.54 19.83
N ASN A 303 -22.20 -5.23 18.86
CA ASN A 303 -20.74 -5.32 18.78
C ASN A 303 -20.11 -3.94 18.52
N LYS A 304 -20.76 -3.09 17.70
CA LYS A 304 -20.34 -1.69 17.49
C LYS A 304 -20.40 -0.89 18.79
N LYS A 305 -21.54 -0.95 19.50
CA LYS A 305 -21.72 -0.25 20.79
C LYS A 305 -20.64 -0.67 21.80
N ASN A 306 -20.41 -1.97 21.91
CA ASN A 306 -19.39 -2.53 22.81
C ASN A 306 -17.97 -2.11 22.43
N THR A 307 -17.62 -2.12 21.14
CA THR A 307 -16.29 -1.71 20.66
C THR A 307 -16.07 -0.20 20.83
N LEU A 308 -17.09 0.63 20.60
CA LEU A 308 -17.02 2.07 20.91
C LEU A 308 -16.80 2.31 22.40
N GLY A 309 -17.44 1.53 23.26
CA GLY A 309 -17.18 1.54 24.71
C GLY A 309 -15.73 1.18 25.05
N ASP A 310 -15.15 0.20 24.37
CA ASP A 310 -13.74 -0.18 24.56
C ASP A 310 -12.79 0.94 24.14
N ILE A 311 -13.07 1.63 23.02
CA ILE A 311 -12.31 2.80 22.57
C ILE A 311 -12.45 3.96 23.58
N ALA A 312 -13.65 4.17 24.12
CA ALA A 312 -13.91 5.19 25.13
C ALA A 312 -13.08 4.94 26.39
N ILE A 313 -13.07 3.71 26.90
CA ILE A 313 -12.27 3.31 28.06
C ILE A 313 -10.77 3.49 27.79
N LEU A 314 -10.28 3.06 26.62
CA LEU A 314 -8.88 3.20 26.22
C LEU A 314 -8.44 4.68 26.16
N THR A 315 -9.30 5.55 25.63
CA THR A 315 -8.97 6.96 25.35
C THR A 315 -9.38 7.93 26.46
N GLY A 316 -10.10 7.44 27.48
CA GLY A 316 -10.68 8.28 28.54
C GLY A 316 -11.87 9.13 28.08
N GLY A 317 -12.45 8.85 26.92
CA GLY A 317 -13.60 9.57 26.37
C GLY A 317 -14.95 8.98 26.82
N THR A 318 -16.04 9.64 26.41
CA THR A 318 -17.41 9.15 26.60
C THR A 318 -18.08 8.95 25.24
N VAL A 319 -18.84 7.86 25.09
CA VAL A 319 -19.64 7.63 23.87
C VAL A 319 -20.93 8.44 23.96
N PHE A 320 -21.15 9.34 23.01
CA PHE A 320 -22.42 10.03 22.86
C PHE A 320 -23.49 9.02 22.41
N ASN A 321 -24.55 8.91 23.22
CA ASN A 321 -25.69 8.04 23.02
C ASN A 321 -26.96 8.77 23.52
N GLU A 322 -28.01 8.76 22.71
CA GLU A 322 -29.31 9.36 23.09
C GLU A 322 -30.01 8.61 24.23
N GLU A 323 -29.75 7.30 24.41
CA GLU A 323 -30.28 6.51 25.54
C GLU A 323 -29.82 7.04 26.90
N LEU A 324 -28.67 7.74 26.93
CA LEU A 324 -28.09 8.37 28.12
C LEU A 324 -28.27 9.90 28.14
N ASP A 325 -29.12 10.44 27.25
CA ASP A 325 -29.36 11.89 27.04
C ASP A 325 -28.09 12.74 26.79
N LEU A 326 -27.05 12.12 26.23
CA LEU A 326 -25.80 12.78 25.84
C LEU A 326 -25.84 13.14 24.36
N LYS A 327 -26.19 14.40 24.07
CA LYS A 327 -26.25 14.95 22.72
C LYS A 327 -24.91 15.57 22.29
N LEU A 328 -24.57 15.42 21.01
CA LEU A 328 -23.35 15.97 20.40
C LEU A 328 -23.27 17.50 20.49
N GLU A 329 -24.43 18.17 20.43
CA GLU A 329 -24.55 19.63 20.59
C GLU A 329 -24.02 20.13 21.96
N ASN A 330 -23.98 19.26 22.98
CA ASN A 330 -23.54 19.57 24.34
C ASN A 330 -22.11 19.06 24.63
N THR A 331 -21.28 18.88 23.60
CA THR A 331 -19.90 18.37 23.78
C THR A 331 -19.09 19.31 24.67
N THR A 332 -18.51 18.77 25.75
CA THR A 332 -17.50 19.44 26.59
C THR A 332 -16.13 18.79 26.39
N PRO A 333 -15.03 19.47 26.77
CA PRO A 333 -13.69 18.89 26.66
C PRO A 333 -13.50 17.59 27.44
N GLU A 334 -14.22 17.38 28.56
CA GLU A 334 -14.09 16.15 29.37
C GLU A 334 -14.75 14.92 28.71
N LEU A 335 -15.70 15.13 27.80
CA LEU A 335 -16.37 14.03 27.09
C LEU A 335 -15.53 13.49 25.92
N LEU A 336 -14.56 14.26 25.44
CA LEU A 336 -13.69 13.87 24.35
C LEU A 336 -12.56 12.97 24.86
N GLY A 337 -12.33 11.87 24.16
CA GLY A 337 -11.17 11.02 24.39
C GLY A 337 -9.88 11.69 23.93
N SER A 338 -8.75 11.13 24.34
CA SER A 338 -7.43 11.63 24.04
C SER A 338 -6.45 10.47 23.89
N ALA A 339 -5.45 10.65 23.02
CA ALA A 339 -4.38 9.67 22.80
C ALA A 339 -3.08 10.39 22.44
N ALA A 340 -1.93 9.74 22.59
CA ALA A 340 -0.66 10.34 22.19
C ALA A 340 -0.59 10.54 20.66
N SER A 341 -1.09 9.56 19.89
CA SER A 341 -1.17 9.69 18.43
C SER A 341 -2.17 8.71 17.82
N VAL A 342 -2.70 9.05 16.66
CA VAL A 342 -3.57 8.17 15.87
C VAL A 342 -3.11 8.15 14.41
N THR A 343 -3.00 6.96 13.82
CA THR A 343 -2.67 6.76 12.41
C THR A 343 -3.84 6.08 11.71
N ILE A 344 -4.30 6.64 10.60
CA ILE A 344 -5.48 6.18 9.86
C ILE A 344 -5.08 5.96 8.41
N THR A 345 -5.36 4.77 7.87
CA THR A 345 -5.17 4.43 6.45
C THR A 345 -6.54 4.41 5.75
N LYS A 346 -6.57 3.95 4.50
CA LYS A 346 -7.83 3.68 3.78
C LYS A 346 -8.66 2.59 4.45
N GLU A 347 -8.01 1.66 5.15
CA GLU A 347 -8.64 0.43 5.66
C GLU A 347 -8.61 0.34 7.20
N ASP A 348 -7.63 0.95 7.84
CA ASP A 348 -7.34 0.77 9.27
C ASP A 348 -7.28 2.09 10.04
N THR A 349 -7.56 2.01 11.33
CA THR A 349 -7.23 3.04 12.32
C THR A 349 -6.46 2.43 13.48
N VAL A 350 -5.36 3.07 13.88
CA VAL A 350 -4.50 2.66 15.00
C VAL A 350 -4.40 3.80 16.00
N ILE A 351 -4.86 3.57 17.23
CA ILE A 351 -4.78 4.50 18.36
C ILE A 351 -3.63 4.06 19.26
N LEU A 352 -2.68 4.96 19.52
CA LEU A 352 -1.51 4.71 20.38
C LEU A 352 -1.57 5.57 21.63
N ASN A 353 -1.35 4.94 22.79
CA ASN A 353 -1.30 5.56 24.11
C ASN A 353 -2.52 6.42 24.40
N GLY A 354 -3.69 5.77 24.51
CA GLY A 354 -4.90 6.44 25.01
C GLY A 354 -4.71 6.95 26.43
N GLU A 355 -5.33 8.08 26.78
CA GLU A 355 -5.24 8.68 28.12
C GLU A 355 -6.27 8.08 29.11
N GLY A 356 -6.79 6.88 28.83
CA GLY A 356 -7.67 6.13 29.72
C GLY A 356 -6.97 5.65 30.99
N LEU A 357 -7.73 5.49 32.07
CA LEU A 357 -7.21 4.96 33.33
C LEU A 357 -6.90 3.46 33.18
N LYS A 358 -5.69 3.05 33.56
CA LYS A 358 -5.24 1.64 33.48
C LYS A 358 -6.14 0.68 34.24
N GLU A 359 -6.65 1.10 35.39
CA GLU A 359 -7.59 0.31 36.20
C GLU A 359 -8.87 -0.01 35.40
N ASN A 360 -9.47 0.98 34.74
CA ASN A 360 -10.66 0.78 33.91
C ASN A 360 -10.39 -0.16 32.72
N ILE A 361 -9.20 -0.09 32.13
CA ILE A 361 -8.80 -0.97 31.03
C ILE A 361 -8.67 -2.42 31.54
N LEU A 362 -8.02 -2.63 32.69
CA LEU A 362 -7.87 -3.95 33.31
C LEU A 362 -9.23 -4.54 33.71
N ASP A 363 -10.09 -3.75 34.35
CA ASP A 363 -11.45 -4.16 34.70
C ASP A 363 -12.24 -4.56 33.46
N ARG A 364 -12.10 -3.80 32.36
CA ARG A 364 -12.76 -4.12 31.09
C ARG A 364 -12.24 -5.42 30.48
N ILE A 365 -10.92 -5.64 30.52
CA ILE A 365 -10.28 -6.87 30.08
C ILE A 365 -10.82 -8.07 30.88
N ASP A 366 -10.93 -7.95 32.20
CA ASP A 366 -11.39 -9.04 33.06
C ASP A 366 -12.90 -9.31 32.93
N GLN A 367 -13.70 -8.27 32.67
CA GLN A 367 -15.10 -8.44 32.25
C GLN A 367 -15.21 -9.27 30.96
N ILE A 368 -14.44 -8.91 29.94
CA ILE A 368 -14.46 -9.63 28.65
C ILE A 368 -13.99 -11.08 28.83
N LYS A 369 -12.91 -11.33 29.59
CA LYS A 369 -12.45 -12.69 29.89
C LYS A 369 -13.52 -13.53 30.60
N SER A 370 -14.23 -12.92 31.55
CA SER A 370 -15.33 -13.59 32.26
C SER A 370 -16.46 -13.96 31.31
N SER A 371 -16.84 -13.06 30.38
CA SER A 371 -17.82 -13.36 29.33
C SER A 371 -17.34 -14.43 28.35
N VAL A 372 -16.04 -14.50 28.03
CA VAL A 372 -15.49 -15.56 27.17
C VAL A 372 -15.55 -16.93 27.85
N ALA A 373 -15.31 -16.96 29.17
CA ALA A 373 -15.29 -18.18 29.97
C ALA A 373 -16.69 -18.74 30.28
N ASP A 374 -17.75 -17.97 30.07
CA ASP A 374 -19.12 -18.42 30.29
C ASP A 374 -19.50 -19.51 29.28
N ASP A 375 -19.98 -20.65 29.79
CA ASP A 375 -20.42 -21.79 28.98
C ASP A 375 -21.71 -21.50 28.20
N GLN A 376 -22.50 -20.50 28.61
CA GLN A 376 -23.72 -20.08 27.91
C GLN A 376 -23.45 -19.19 26.69
N THR A 377 -22.22 -18.67 26.56
CA THR A 377 -21.85 -17.81 25.42
C THR A 377 -21.64 -18.65 24.16
N SER A 378 -22.29 -18.23 23.08
CA SER A 378 -22.18 -18.88 21.77
C SER A 378 -20.73 -18.87 21.26
N SER A 379 -20.34 -19.87 20.47
CA SER A 379 -19.01 -19.91 19.83
C SER A 379 -18.72 -18.66 18.99
N TYR A 380 -19.75 -18.12 18.32
CA TYR A 380 -19.66 -16.87 17.55
C TYR A 380 -19.39 -15.65 18.44
N GLU A 381 -20.05 -15.58 19.60
CA GLU A 381 -19.84 -14.49 20.56
C GLU A 381 -18.48 -14.59 21.23
N LYS A 382 -18.01 -15.81 21.54
CA LYS A 382 -16.67 -16.06 22.08
C LYS A 382 -15.59 -15.56 21.12
N GLU A 383 -15.72 -15.82 19.82
CA GLU A 383 -14.81 -15.31 18.79
C GLU A 383 -14.77 -13.77 18.79
N LYS A 384 -15.93 -13.10 18.82
CA LYS A 384 -15.99 -11.63 18.83
C LYS A 384 -15.47 -11.01 20.13
N LEU A 385 -15.70 -11.67 21.26
CA LEU A 385 -15.13 -11.25 22.54
C LEU A 385 -13.61 -11.45 22.56
N GLN A 386 -13.10 -12.52 21.97
CA GLN A 386 -11.65 -12.76 21.82
C GLN A 386 -10.99 -11.71 20.93
N GLU A 387 -11.61 -11.32 19.81
CA GLU A 387 -11.12 -10.21 18.97
C GLU A 387 -10.99 -8.90 19.76
N ARG A 388 -12.01 -8.56 20.55
CA ARG A 388 -12.01 -7.35 21.38
C ARG A 388 -10.99 -7.43 22.52
N LEU A 389 -10.88 -8.60 23.15
CA LEU A 389 -9.88 -8.86 24.18
C LEU A 389 -8.47 -8.65 23.63
N ALA A 390 -8.15 -9.25 22.49
CA ALA A 390 -6.84 -9.10 21.84
C ALA A 390 -6.51 -7.63 21.54
N LYS A 391 -7.50 -6.86 21.09
CA LYS A 391 -7.36 -5.42 20.81
C LYS A 391 -7.10 -4.56 22.05
N LEU A 392 -7.58 -4.98 23.23
CA LEU A 392 -7.35 -4.27 24.50
C LEU A 392 -6.10 -4.78 25.24
N SER A 393 -5.79 -6.08 25.16
CA SER A 393 -4.71 -6.71 25.93
C SER A 393 -3.39 -6.84 25.16
N GLY A 394 -3.43 -6.87 23.83
CA GLY A 394 -2.26 -7.21 22.98
C GLY A 394 -1.19 -6.12 22.94
N GLY A 395 -1.51 -4.91 23.39
CA GLY A 395 -0.62 -3.76 23.28
C GLY A 395 -0.28 -3.42 21.83
N VAL A 396 0.51 -2.37 21.65
CA VAL A 396 1.05 -1.95 20.35
C VAL A 396 2.54 -1.77 20.49
N ALA A 397 3.30 -2.45 19.64
CA ALA A 397 4.74 -2.23 19.54
C ALA A 397 4.98 -1.02 18.66
N VAL A 398 5.73 -0.05 19.19
CA VAL A 398 6.19 1.13 18.47
C VAL A 398 7.69 1.01 18.28
N VAL A 399 8.10 0.85 17.03
CA VAL A 399 9.50 0.91 16.62
C VAL A 399 9.82 2.36 16.29
N LYS A 400 10.72 2.99 17.03
CA LYS A 400 11.24 4.33 16.75
C LYS A 400 12.57 4.19 16.01
N VAL A 401 12.60 4.64 14.77
CA VAL A 401 13.76 4.52 13.87
C VAL A 401 14.70 5.69 14.11
N GLY A 402 15.90 5.39 14.60
CA GLY A 402 16.96 6.38 14.80
C GLY A 402 17.86 6.54 13.58
N GLY A 403 18.61 7.64 13.53
CA GLY A 403 19.57 7.90 12.45
C GLY A 403 20.23 9.28 12.56
N ALA A 404 21.30 9.49 11.78
CA ALA A 404 22.09 10.72 11.85
C ALA A 404 21.50 11.88 11.02
N SER A 405 20.59 11.58 10.09
CA SER A 405 19.93 12.58 9.24
C SER A 405 18.49 12.17 8.90
N GLU A 406 17.63 13.15 8.61
CA GLU A 406 16.24 12.90 8.20
C GLU A 406 16.12 12.01 6.96
N VAL A 407 17.06 12.13 6.01
CA VAL A 407 17.08 11.32 4.79
C VAL A 407 17.38 9.86 5.11
N GLU A 408 18.35 9.61 6.00
CA GLU A 408 18.69 8.27 6.47
C GLU A 408 17.56 7.64 7.27
N VAL A 409 16.98 8.39 8.22
CA VAL A 409 15.84 7.92 9.02
C VAL A 409 14.65 7.58 8.12
N GLY A 410 14.37 8.40 7.11
CA GLY A 410 13.31 8.14 6.14
C GLY A 410 13.53 6.86 5.34
N GLU A 411 14.74 6.62 4.82
CA GLU A 411 15.08 5.38 4.11
C GLU A 411 14.99 4.16 5.02
N LYS A 412 15.52 4.26 6.24
CA LYS A 412 15.52 3.17 7.22
C LYS A 412 14.10 2.84 7.68
N LYS A 413 13.24 3.85 7.83
CA LYS A 413 11.81 3.68 8.10
C LYS A 413 11.09 2.97 6.96
N ASP A 414 11.35 3.35 5.70
CA ASP A 414 10.81 2.66 4.52
C ASP A 414 11.19 1.15 4.59
N ARG A 415 12.45 0.80 4.95
CA ARG A 415 12.89 -0.60 5.15
C ARG A 415 12.18 -1.31 6.30
N TYR A 416 11.92 -0.63 7.41
CA TYR A 416 11.16 -1.21 8.54
C TYR A 416 9.71 -1.51 8.15
N ASP A 417 9.06 -0.61 7.42
CA ASP A 417 7.69 -0.80 6.92
C ASP A 417 7.64 -2.00 5.96
N ASP A 418 8.56 -2.09 5.00
CA ASP A 418 8.66 -3.21 4.05
C ASP A 418 8.89 -4.55 4.78
N ALA A 419 9.86 -4.59 5.69
CA ALA A 419 10.17 -5.79 6.47
C ALA A 419 9.01 -6.23 7.37
N LEU A 420 8.27 -5.28 7.96
CA LEU A 420 7.09 -5.58 8.76
C LEU A 420 5.98 -6.23 7.92
N ASN A 421 5.71 -5.68 6.72
CA ASN A 421 4.69 -6.22 5.84
C ASN A 421 5.06 -7.62 5.33
N ALA A 422 6.31 -7.81 4.90
CA ALA A 422 6.82 -9.11 4.47
C ALA A 422 6.72 -10.16 5.58
N THR A 423 7.05 -9.77 6.81
CA THR A 423 6.96 -10.65 7.98
C THR A 423 5.52 -11.08 8.26
N ARG A 424 4.56 -10.14 8.20
CA ARG A 424 3.12 -10.46 8.33
C ARG A 424 2.65 -11.42 7.25
N ALA A 425 2.98 -11.11 5.99
CA ALA A 425 2.67 -11.96 4.84
C ALA A 425 3.23 -13.38 5.00
N ALA A 426 4.42 -13.52 5.58
CA ALA A 426 5.07 -14.80 5.80
C ALA A 426 4.42 -15.61 6.93
N VAL A 427 3.98 -14.93 8.01
CA VAL A 427 3.22 -15.57 9.10
C VAL A 427 1.84 -16.05 8.63
N GLU A 428 1.18 -15.29 7.75
CA GLU A 428 -0.15 -15.62 7.22
C GLU A 428 -0.12 -16.79 6.22
N GLU A 429 0.73 -16.70 5.18
CA GLU A 429 0.67 -17.65 4.07
C GLU A 429 1.86 -18.62 4.01
N GLY A 430 2.92 -18.41 4.80
CA GLY A 430 4.16 -19.20 4.76
C GLY A 430 5.22 -18.62 3.82
N ILE A 431 6.32 -19.35 3.67
CA ILE A 431 7.53 -18.94 2.93
C ILE A 431 7.92 -19.93 1.83
N LEU A 432 8.72 -19.42 0.90
CA LEU A 432 9.30 -20.11 -0.23
C LEU A 432 10.81 -19.84 -0.32
N PRO A 433 11.60 -20.67 -1.04
CA PRO A 433 12.98 -20.34 -1.36
C PRO A 433 13.04 -19.07 -2.23
N GLY A 434 13.74 -18.07 -1.71
CA GLY A 434 13.75 -16.71 -2.28
C GLY A 434 14.67 -16.55 -3.49
N GLY A 435 15.01 -15.30 -3.82
CA GLY A 435 15.88 -14.98 -4.95
C GLY A 435 15.28 -15.32 -6.32
N GLY A 436 13.95 -15.43 -6.39
CA GLY A 436 13.23 -15.91 -7.57
C GLY A 436 13.34 -17.42 -7.82
N THR A 437 13.93 -18.18 -6.89
CA THR A 437 14.13 -19.64 -7.02
C THR A 437 12.80 -20.36 -7.14
N ALA A 438 11.82 -20.06 -6.27
CA ALA A 438 10.52 -20.73 -6.29
C ALA A 438 9.79 -20.58 -7.64
N LEU A 439 9.76 -19.35 -8.19
CA LEU A 439 9.21 -19.07 -9.52
C LEU A 439 9.99 -19.79 -10.63
N LEU A 440 11.31 -19.85 -10.51
CA LEU A 440 12.15 -20.55 -11.47
C LEU A 440 11.87 -22.06 -11.49
N LYS A 441 11.71 -22.70 -10.33
CA LYS A 441 11.34 -24.12 -10.24
C LYS A 441 9.93 -24.37 -10.80
N ALA A 442 8.99 -23.46 -10.55
CA ALA A 442 7.64 -23.53 -11.09
C ALA A 442 7.61 -23.52 -12.63
N SER A 443 8.63 -22.99 -13.31
CA SER A 443 8.70 -23.04 -14.79
C SER A 443 8.75 -24.47 -15.36
N ARG A 444 9.24 -25.44 -14.59
CA ARG A 444 9.39 -26.84 -15.01
C ARG A 444 8.04 -27.53 -15.21
N ILE A 445 7.03 -27.18 -14.40
CA ILE A 445 5.70 -27.81 -14.44
C ILE A 445 4.83 -27.28 -15.58
N LEU A 446 5.14 -26.09 -16.10
CA LEU A 446 4.32 -25.44 -17.14
C LEU A 446 4.34 -26.18 -18.48
N LYS A 447 5.33 -27.05 -18.70
CA LYS A 447 5.37 -27.91 -19.90
C LYS A 447 4.16 -28.84 -19.99
N ASP A 448 3.59 -29.24 -18.84
CA ASP A 448 2.52 -30.24 -18.73
C ASP A 448 1.11 -29.61 -18.64
N VAL A 449 1.01 -28.27 -18.62
CA VAL A 449 -0.27 -27.56 -18.63
C VAL A 449 -0.98 -27.81 -19.96
N LYS A 450 -2.19 -28.38 -19.86
CA LYS A 450 -3.05 -28.67 -21.01
C LYS A 450 -3.75 -27.41 -21.49
N THR A 451 -3.80 -27.24 -22.81
CA THR A 451 -4.43 -26.10 -23.47
C THR A 451 -5.32 -26.57 -24.61
N GLU A 452 -6.35 -25.80 -24.94
CA GLU A 452 -7.32 -26.17 -25.98
C GLU A 452 -6.79 -25.94 -27.40
N ASN A 453 -5.92 -24.95 -27.56
CA ASN A 453 -5.38 -24.54 -28.84
C ASN A 453 -3.93 -24.05 -28.74
N PHE A 454 -3.34 -23.74 -29.90
CA PHE A 454 -1.95 -23.31 -30.02
C PHE A 454 -1.68 -21.96 -29.36
N ASP A 455 -2.59 -20.98 -29.50
CA ASP A 455 -2.42 -19.65 -28.92
C ASP A 455 -2.46 -19.71 -27.38
N GLN A 456 -3.33 -20.54 -26.80
CA GLN A 456 -3.31 -20.81 -25.36
C GLN A 456 -1.97 -21.45 -24.94
N ARG A 457 -1.39 -22.35 -25.74
CA ARG A 457 -0.06 -22.91 -25.46
C ARG A 457 1.03 -21.84 -25.47
N LEU A 458 0.97 -20.89 -26.40
CA LEU A 458 1.86 -19.74 -26.41
C LEU A 458 1.66 -18.84 -25.18
N GLY A 459 0.41 -18.68 -24.71
CA GLY A 459 0.11 -18.01 -23.44
C GLY A 459 0.81 -18.66 -22.24
N VAL A 460 0.81 -19.99 -22.16
CA VAL A 460 1.56 -20.74 -21.14
C VAL A 460 3.07 -20.49 -21.26
N ASP A 461 3.59 -20.49 -22.48
CA ASP A 461 5.01 -20.25 -22.76
C ASP A 461 5.46 -18.83 -22.42
N ILE A 462 4.59 -17.83 -22.53
CA ILE A 462 4.84 -16.45 -22.07
C ILE A 462 5.14 -16.46 -20.57
N ILE A 463 4.28 -17.08 -19.76
CA ILE A 463 4.51 -17.19 -18.30
C ILE A 463 5.77 -18.00 -18.02
N ARG A 464 5.98 -19.12 -18.70
CA ARG A 464 7.17 -19.98 -18.54
C ARG A 464 8.48 -19.21 -18.72
N LYS A 465 8.54 -18.27 -19.67
CA LYS A 465 9.71 -17.39 -19.88
C LYS A 465 9.74 -16.21 -18.93
N ALA A 466 8.59 -15.65 -18.56
CA ALA A 466 8.51 -14.44 -17.74
C ALA A 466 8.95 -14.71 -16.30
N ILE A 467 8.55 -15.83 -15.70
CA ILE A 467 8.84 -16.15 -14.30
C ILE A 467 10.31 -16.43 -14.02
N THR A 468 11.15 -16.61 -15.06
CA THR A 468 12.61 -16.72 -14.90
C THR A 468 13.32 -15.37 -14.81
N LYS A 469 12.63 -14.27 -15.17
CA LYS A 469 13.22 -12.93 -15.26
C LYS A 469 13.58 -12.32 -13.90
N PRO A 470 12.81 -12.49 -12.82
CA PRO A 470 13.21 -11.97 -11.51
C PRO A 470 14.56 -12.53 -11.04
N ALA A 471 14.74 -13.86 -11.04
CA ALA A 471 16.00 -14.51 -10.66
C ALA A 471 17.16 -14.03 -11.53
N ARG A 472 16.95 -14.00 -12.85
CA ARG A 472 17.95 -13.49 -13.81
C ARG A 472 18.35 -12.04 -13.50
N LYS A 473 17.39 -11.16 -13.22
CA LYS A 473 17.66 -9.76 -12.95
C LYS A 473 18.40 -9.54 -11.62
N ILE A 474 18.09 -10.34 -10.59
CA ILE A 474 18.83 -10.33 -9.32
C ILE A 474 20.32 -10.67 -9.56
N ILE A 475 20.59 -11.69 -10.37
CA ILE A 475 21.95 -12.13 -10.72
C ILE A 475 22.66 -11.09 -11.60
N GLU A 476 21.98 -10.51 -12.60
CA GLU A 476 22.54 -9.45 -13.45
C GLU A 476 22.88 -8.19 -12.64
N ASN A 477 22.03 -7.82 -11.67
CA ASN A 477 22.31 -6.69 -10.79
C ASN A 477 23.55 -6.95 -9.92
N ALA A 478 23.82 -8.22 -9.56
CA ALA A 478 25.03 -8.66 -8.89
C ALA A 478 26.29 -8.61 -9.77
N GLY A 479 26.16 -8.35 -11.08
CA GLY A 479 27.26 -8.28 -12.05
C GLY A 479 27.66 -9.63 -12.63
N GLU A 480 26.80 -10.63 -12.52
CA GLU A 480 27.07 -12.01 -12.93
C GLU A 480 26.20 -12.45 -14.12
N GLU A 481 26.56 -13.56 -14.77
CA GLU A 481 25.89 -14.03 -15.99
C GLU A 481 24.58 -14.78 -15.67
N GLY A 482 23.48 -14.02 -15.61
CA GLY A 482 22.17 -14.52 -15.23
C GLY A 482 21.66 -15.69 -16.08
N SER A 483 21.96 -15.74 -17.38
CA SER A 483 21.49 -16.83 -18.25
C SER A 483 22.10 -18.17 -17.87
N VAL A 484 23.40 -18.18 -17.56
CA VAL A 484 24.17 -19.39 -17.22
C VAL A 484 23.75 -19.92 -15.86
N ILE A 485 23.64 -19.04 -14.88
CA ILE A 485 23.28 -19.42 -13.50
C ILE A 485 21.83 -19.93 -13.45
N VAL A 486 20.89 -19.22 -14.08
CA VAL A 486 19.48 -19.65 -14.15
C VAL A 486 19.35 -21.00 -14.87
N GLY A 487 20.05 -21.20 -15.99
CA GLY A 487 20.10 -22.48 -16.69
C GLY A 487 20.57 -23.61 -15.77
N LYS A 488 21.66 -23.39 -15.04
CA LYS A 488 22.19 -24.36 -14.08
C LYS A 488 21.22 -24.71 -12.95
N ILE A 489 20.47 -23.73 -12.42
CA ILE A 489 19.45 -23.99 -11.37
C ILE A 489 18.30 -24.87 -11.90
N ILE A 490 17.92 -24.69 -13.17
CA ILE A 490 16.87 -25.50 -13.82
C ILE A 490 17.40 -26.91 -14.12
N ASP A 491 18.56 -27.00 -14.75
CA ASP A 491 19.07 -28.24 -15.35
C ASP A 491 19.68 -29.17 -14.30
N ASP A 492 20.60 -28.66 -13.47
CA ASP A 492 21.35 -29.46 -12.50
C ASP A 492 20.61 -29.61 -11.17
N PHE A 493 19.85 -28.58 -10.78
CA PHE A 493 19.23 -28.49 -9.46
C PHE A 493 17.71 -28.54 -9.50
N GLY A 494 17.09 -28.79 -10.65
CA GLY A 494 15.64 -28.65 -10.84
C GLY A 494 14.78 -29.46 -9.86
N GLU A 495 15.23 -30.65 -9.45
CA GLU A 495 14.50 -31.53 -8.51
C GLU A 495 14.62 -31.11 -7.04
N ASP A 496 15.66 -30.36 -6.70
CA ASP A 496 15.80 -29.78 -5.37
C ASP A 496 15.13 -28.40 -5.37
N PHE A 497 13.93 -28.34 -4.78
CA PHE A 497 13.11 -27.13 -4.76
C PHE A 497 13.81 -25.97 -4.04
N ASN A 498 14.56 -26.27 -2.97
CA ASN A 498 15.21 -25.27 -2.14
C ASN A 498 16.55 -24.80 -2.71
N LYS A 499 17.17 -25.59 -3.59
CA LYS A 499 18.47 -25.25 -4.17
C LYS A 499 18.35 -24.10 -5.17
N GLY A 500 18.97 -22.98 -4.83
CA GLY A 500 19.01 -21.75 -5.61
C GLY A 500 20.41 -21.14 -5.66
N TYR A 501 20.47 -19.82 -5.79
CA TYR A 501 21.72 -19.07 -5.91
C TYR A 501 21.70 -17.85 -4.98
N ASP A 502 22.68 -17.78 -4.08
CA ASP A 502 22.91 -16.62 -3.23
C ASP A 502 23.71 -15.58 -4.02
N SER A 503 23.03 -14.59 -4.61
CA SER A 503 23.69 -13.51 -5.37
C SER A 503 24.49 -12.53 -4.51
N SER A 504 24.36 -12.58 -3.18
CA SER A 504 25.20 -11.79 -2.27
C SER A 504 26.62 -12.37 -2.23
N LYS A 505 26.73 -13.69 -2.13
CA LYS A 505 28.00 -14.44 -2.01
C LYS A 505 28.51 -15.05 -3.31
N GLY A 506 27.64 -15.26 -4.29
CA GLY A 506 27.97 -15.90 -5.56
C GLY A 506 28.05 -17.44 -5.48
N GLU A 507 27.17 -18.09 -4.71
CA GLU A 507 27.21 -19.54 -4.49
C GLU A 507 25.86 -20.24 -4.61
N TYR A 508 25.86 -21.51 -5.04
CA TYR A 508 24.66 -22.35 -5.09
C TYR A 508 24.39 -22.97 -3.72
N THR A 509 23.28 -22.61 -3.09
CA THR A 509 22.96 -23.00 -1.73
C THR A 509 21.51 -23.49 -1.59
N ASP A 510 21.20 -24.15 -0.47
CA ASP A 510 19.81 -24.34 -0.05
C ASP A 510 19.32 -23.00 0.51
N MET A 511 18.40 -22.37 -0.21
CA MET A 511 17.96 -21.00 0.03
C MET A 511 17.27 -20.86 1.39
N ILE A 512 16.46 -21.84 1.80
CA ILE A 512 15.76 -21.79 3.08
C ILE A 512 16.75 -21.91 4.24
N SER A 513 17.69 -22.85 4.15
CA SER A 513 18.70 -23.08 5.20
C SER A 513 19.61 -21.87 5.41
N THR A 514 19.90 -21.12 4.34
CA THR A 514 20.69 -19.88 4.42
C THR A 514 19.87 -18.65 4.77
N GLY A 515 18.56 -18.80 4.99
CA GLY A 515 17.67 -17.69 5.28
C GLY A 515 17.52 -16.74 4.10
N ILE A 516 17.41 -17.26 2.87
CA ILE A 516 17.02 -16.52 1.66
C ILE A 516 15.63 -17.03 1.27
N ILE A 517 14.61 -16.37 1.78
CA ILE A 517 13.22 -16.79 1.77
C ILE A 517 12.35 -15.61 1.39
N ASP A 518 11.31 -15.88 0.60
CA ASP A 518 10.32 -14.90 0.19
C ASP A 518 8.93 -15.35 0.71
N PRO A 519 8.09 -14.44 1.23
CA PRO A 519 6.73 -14.77 1.62
C PRO A 519 5.91 -15.26 0.42
N LEU A 520 5.13 -16.34 0.58
CA LEU A 520 4.29 -16.88 -0.49
C LEU A 520 3.30 -15.82 -1.01
N LYS A 521 2.66 -15.08 -0.10
CA LYS A 521 1.71 -14.01 -0.44
C LYS A 521 2.33 -12.95 -1.36
N VAL A 522 3.60 -12.59 -1.13
CA VAL A 522 4.33 -11.60 -1.95
C VAL A 522 4.57 -12.14 -3.36
N VAL A 523 5.12 -13.36 -3.48
CA VAL A 523 5.41 -13.99 -4.78
C VAL A 523 4.12 -14.23 -5.58
N ARG A 524 3.07 -14.72 -4.92
CA ARG A 524 1.75 -14.97 -5.49
C ARG A 524 1.09 -13.69 -5.98
N SER A 525 1.01 -12.67 -5.13
CA SER A 525 0.35 -11.39 -5.45
C SER A 525 1.06 -10.69 -6.61
N GLY A 526 2.40 -10.64 -6.56
CA GLY A 526 3.19 -10.02 -7.64
C GLY A 526 2.99 -10.69 -9.00
N LEU A 527 2.91 -12.03 -9.06
CA LEU A 527 2.64 -12.76 -10.31
C LEU A 527 1.21 -12.54 -10.81
N VAL A 528 0.23 -12.62 -9.92
CA VAL A 528 -1.20 -12.45 -10.26
C VAL A 528 -1.48 -11.04 -10.77
N ASP A 529 -0.98 -10.01 -10.07
CA ASP A 529 -1.19 -8.62 -10.45
C ASP A 529 -0.45 -8.27 -11.76
N ALA A 530 0.81 -8.71 -11.90
CA ALA A 530 1.58 -8.51 -13.13
C ALA A 530 0.90 -9.16 -14.34
N SER A 531 0.46 -10.42 -14.20
CA SER A 531 -0.24 -11.15 -15.27
C SER A 531 -1.60 -10.53 -15.59
N GLY A 532 -2.35 -10.11 -14.57
CA GLY A 532 -3.65 -9.47 -14.73
C GLY A 532 -3.57 -8.22 -15.60
N VAL A 533 -2.67 -7.29 -15.26
CA VAL A 533 -2.52 -6.04 -16.03
C VAL A 533 -1.87 -6.27 -17.38
N ALA A 534 -0.79 -7.07 -17.45
CA ALA A 534 -0.08 -7.30 -18.71
C ALA A 534 -0.93 -8.04 -19.75
N SER A 535 -1.76 -9.00 -19.32
CA SER A 535 -2.66 -9.72 -20.23
C SER A 535 -3.80 -8.83 -20.73
N LEU A 536 -4.31 -7.90 -19.92
CA LEU A 536 -5.28 -6.90 -20.37
C LEU A 536 -4.65 -5.95 -21.39
N LEU A 537 -3.45 -5.46 -21.11
CA LEU A 537 -2.69 -4.62 -22.02
C LEU A 537 -2.43 -5.29 -23.38
N ALA A 538 -2.15 -6.59 -23.38
CA ALA A 538 -1.95 -7.36 -24.61
C ALA A 538 -3.21 -7.43 -25.48
N THR A 539 -4.40 -7.38 -24.87
CA THR A 539 -5.69 -7.40 -25.58
C THR A 539 -6.14 -6.01 -26.09
N THR A 540 -5.37 -4.96 -25.83
CA THR A 540 -5.70 -3.59 -26.26
C THR A 540 -5.50 -3.40 -27.76
N GLU A 541 -6.58 -3.08 -28.48
CA GLU A 541 -6.53 -2.79 -29.92
C GLU A 541 -6.50 -1.29 -30.25
N VAL A 542 -6.94 -0.42 -29.33
CA VAL A 542 -6.94 1.03 -29.51
C VAL A 542 -6.53 1.73 -28.22
N ALA A 543 -5.59 2.67 -28.31
CA ALA A 543 -5.25 3.59 -27.24
C ALA A 543 -5.73 4.99 -27.60
N ILE A 544 -6.32 5.70 -26.65
CA ILE A 544 -6.90 7.04 -26.85
C ILE A 544 -6.29 7.98 -25.80
N VAL A 545 -5.71 9.10 -26.24
CA VAL A 545 -5.12 10.12 -25.37
C VAL A 545 -5.70 11.50 -25.65
N ASP A 546 -5.61 12.38 -24.67
CA ASP A 546 -5.87 13.81 -24.86
C ASP A 546 -4.78 14.44 -25.72
N ILE A 547 -5.18 15.22 -26.72
CA ILE A 547 -4.25 16.14 -27.39
C ILE A 547 -3.95 17.27 -26.39
N PRO A 548 -2.67 17.61 -26.17
CA PRO A 548 -2.31 18.76 -25.34
C PRO A 548 -2.99 20.02 -25.88
N ASP A 549 -3.72 20.74 -25.03
CA ASP A 549 -4.24 22.05 -25.41
C ASP A 549 -3.06 22.92 -25.86
N ALA A 550 -3.18 23.53 -27.03
CA ALA A 550 -2.24 24.56 -27.44
C ALA A 550 -2.25 25.64 -26.34
N ALA A 551 -1.08 25.93 -25.77
CA ALA A 551 -0.96 26.99 -24.77
C ALA A 551 -1.68 28.25 -25.32
N PRO A 552 -2.53 28.93 -24.52
CA PRO A 552 -3.19 30.13 -24.98
C PRO A 552 -2.10 31.08 -25.47
N ALA A 553 -2.17 31.46 -26.76
CA ALA A 553 -1.25 32.41 -27.34
C ALA A 553 -1.17 33.61 -26.39
N ALA A 554 0.01 33.86 -25.84
CA ALA A 554 0.23 35.01 -24.98
C ALA A 554 -0.31 36.24 -25.73
N PRO A 555 -1.16 37.08 -25.10
CA PRO A 555 -1.70 38.24 -25.79
C PRO A 555 -0.51 39.06 -26.28
N ALA A 556 -0.48 39.29 -27.60
CA ALA A 556 0.54 40.12 -28.24
C ALA A 556 0.63 41.43 -27.46
N ALA A 557 1.78 41.64 -26.81
CA ALA A 557 2.06 42.87 -26.09
C ALA A 557 1.83 44.02 -27.07
N GLY A 558 0.86 44.88 -26.72
CA GLY A 558 0.44 45.98 -27.56
C GLY A 558 1.63 46.82 -27.98
N ALA A 559 1.67 47.14 -29.27
CA ALA A 559 2.46 48.22 -29.81
C ALA A 559 2.16 49.50 -29.01
N GLY A 560 3.14 49.92 -28.21
CA GLY A 560 3.14 51.17 -27.46
C GLY A 560 4.54 51.75 -27.54
N GLY A 561 4.86 52.35 -28.67
CA GLY A 561 6.11 53.08 -28.85
C GLY A 561 6.12 54.37 -28.04
N MET A 562 7.28 54.68 -27.46
CA MET A 562 7.81 56.04 -27.33
C MET A 562 9.34 55.94 -27.17
N PRO A 563 10.14 56.63 -28.02
CA PRO A 563 11.60 56.60 -28.00
C PRO A 563 12.21 57.78 -27.20
N GLY A 564 13.32 57.51 -26.50
CA GLY A 564 14.26 58.51 -25.92
C GLY A 564 13.73 59.26 -24.68
N MET A 565 14.54 59.83 -23.78
CA MET A 565 15.95 60.22 -23.84
C MET A 565 16.41 60.63 -22.43
N PHE A 566 17.68 60.35 -22.12
CA PHE A 566 18.50 60.66 -20.92
C PHE A 566 18.43 59.72 -19.71
#